data_AF-A0A1H6HXJ0-F1
#
_entry.id   AF-A0A1H6HXJ0-F1
#
_cell.length_a   1.000
_cell.length_b   1.000
_cell.length_c   1.000
_cell.angle_alpha   90.00
_cell.angle_beta   90.00
_cell.angle_gamma   90.00
#
_symmetry.space_group_name_H-M   'P 1'
#
loop_
_entity.id
_entity.type
_entity.pdbx_description
1 polymer ?
#
loop_
_entity_poly.entity_id
_entity_poly.type
_entity_poly.pdbx_seq_one_letter_code
_entity_poly.pdbx_strand_id
1 'polypeptide(L)'
;MSFSMISEEIYNNENMKNTLKKQLREKAKDYKTTMGVLSVINTLNGKQYVQPSLHLEALVNKMKFLLNCGMFEHQQLQKDWNELGSDGFIFEFAVTVPDQNNEYINYRQEIKKAEQVFLSESNRVLY
;
A
#
# COMPACT_ATOMS: atom_id res chain seq x y z
N MET A 1 42.62 -22.18 -10.62
CA MET A 1 41.45 -21.76 -11.43
C MET A 1 41.95 -20.76 -12.46
N SER A 2 41.65 -20.98 -13.75
CA SER A 2 42.16 -20.13 -14.84
C SER A 2 41.56 -18.73 -14.76
N PHE A 3 42.35 -17.73 -15.14
CA PHE A 3 41.91 -16.32 -15.23
C PHE A 3 40.66 -16.15 -16.12
N SER A 4 40.50 -17.02 -17.14
CA SER A 4 39.30 -17.05 -17.99
C SER A 4 38.03 -17.41 -17.21
N MET A 5 38.11 -18.35 -16.27
CA MET A 5 36.96 -18.86 -15.52
C MET A 5 36.44 -17.83 -14.50
N ILE A 6 37.36 -17.08 -13.90
CA ILE A 6 37.04 -15.98 -12.97
C ILE A 6 36.36 -14.82 -13.74
N SER A 7 36.79 -14.57 -14.98
CA SER A 7 36.22 -13.52 -15.84
C SER A 7 34.77 -13.81 -16.22
N GLU A 8 34.46 -15.07 -16.54
CA GLU A 8 33.10 -15.53 -16.89
C GLU A 8 32.16 -15.52 -15.68
N GLU A 9 32.62 -15.93 -14.49
CA GLU A 9 31.82 -15.89 -13.25
C GLU A 9 31.44 -14.46 -12.84
N ILE A 10 32.38 -13.50 -12.96
CA ILE A 10 32.12 -12.09 -12.63
C ILE A 10 31.10 -11.48 -13.62
N TYR A 11 31.25 -11.76 -14.92
CA TYR A 11 30.32 -11.28 -15.96
C TYR A 11 28.89 -11.82 -15.77
N ASN A 12 28.75 -13.09 -15.39
CA ASN A 12 27.44 -13.70 -15.13
C ASN A 12 26.74 -13.11 -13.89
N ASN A 13 27.49 -12.74 -12.84
CA ASN A 13 26.93 -12.18 -11.62
C ASN A 13 26.33 -10.78 -11.83
N GLU A 14 27.03 -9.89 -12.55
CA GLU A 14 26.51 -8.55 -12.85
C GLU A 14 25.26 -8.58 -13.75
N ASN A 15 25.25 -9.46 -14.75
CA ASN A 15 24.08 -9.63 -15.63
C ASN A 15 22.87 -10.20 -14.88
N MET A 16 23.06 -11.10 -13.92
CA MET A 16 21.99 -11.61 -13.06
C MET A 16 21.35 -10.52 -12.20
N LYS A 17 22.15 -9.63 -11.60
CA LYS A 17 21.63 -8.49 -10.82
C LYS A 17 20.81 -7.52 -11.68
N ASN A 18 21.26 -7.27 -12.92
CA ASN A 18 20.59 -6.33 -13.82
C ASN A 18 19.28 -6.90 -14.40
N THR A 19 19.26 -8.20 -14.70
CA THR A 19 18.06 -8.92 -15.14
C THR A 19 17.03 -9.05 -14.00
N LEU A 20 17.46 -9.29 -12.76
CA LEU A 20 16.57 -9.32 -11.60
C LEU A 20 15.90 -7.95 -11.36
N LYS A 21 16.66 -6.84 -11.42
CA LYS A 21 16.09 -5.47 -11.34
C LYS A 21 15.09 -5.19 -12.46
N LYS A 22 15.36 -5.68 -13.67
CA LYS A 22 14.47 -5.49 -14.82
C LYS A 22 13.18 -6.30 -14.69
N GLN A 23 13.27 -7.56 -14.27
CA GLN A 23 12.12 -8.43 -13.99
C GLN A 23 11.26 -7.90 -12.85
N LEU A 24 11.86 -7.34 -11.79
CA LEU A 24 11.11 -6.68 -10.71
C LEU A 24 10.35 -5.43 -11.21
N ARG A 25 10.94 -4.67 -12.14
CA ARG A 25 10.29 -3.51 -12.77
C ARG A 25 9.18 -3.90 -13.75
N GLU A 26 9.35 -4.99 -14.50
CA GLU A 26 8.33 -5.52 -15.41
C GLU A 26 7.15 -6.13 -14.63
N LYS A 27 7.41 -6.89 -13.56
CA LYS A 27 6.34 -7.36 -12.67
C LYS A 27 5.58 -6.20 -12.01
N ALA A 28 6.25 -5.09 -11.72
CA ALA A 28 5.57 -3.90 -11.18
C ALA A 28 4.67 -3.18 -12.20
N LYS A 29 4.84 -3.40 -13.51
CA LYS A 29 4.03 -2.78 -14.56
C LYS A 29 2.67 -3.46 -14.77
N ASP A 30 2.55 -4.74 -14.44
CA ASP A 30 1.30 -5.50 -14.61
C ASP A 30 0.38 -5.46 -13.38
N TYR A 31 0.80 -4.84 -12.28
CA TYR A 31 -0.12 -4.55 -11.18
C TYR A 31 -1.05 -3.41 -11.61
N LYS A 32 -2.25 -3.79 -12.06
CA LYS A 32 -3.40 -2.89 -12.12
C LYS A 32 -3.48 -2.18 -10.78
N THR A 33 -3.10 -0.91 -10.80
CA THR A 33 -3.10 -0.08 -9.62
C THR A 33 -4.56 0.09 -9.20
N THR A 34 -4.91 -0.46 -8.03
CA THR A 34 -6.24 -0.25 -7.46
C THR A 34 -6.24 1.09 -6.74
N MET A 35 -6.94 2.06 -7.31
CA MET A 35 -7.21 3.36 -6.70
C MET A 35 -8.45 3.27 -5.80
N GLY A 36 -8.56 4.14 -4.82
CA GLY A 36 -9.78 4.27 -4.03
C GLY A 36 -9.52 4.65 -2.57
N VAL A 37 -10.34 4.11 -1.68
CA VAL A 37 -10.36 4.43 -0.25
C VAL A 37 -10.05 3.17 0.56
N LEU A 38 -8.98 3.23 1.36
CA LEU A 38 -8.61 2.19 2.31
C LEU A 38 -9.31 2.44 3.64
N SER A 39 -9.85 1.38 4.24
CA SER A 39 -10.38 1.37 5.59
C SER A 39 -9.56 0.43 6.47
N VAL A 40 -9.17 0.92 7.64
CA VAL A 40 -8.47 0.14 8.66
C VAL A 40 -9.33 0.12 9.91
N ILE A 41 -9.83 -1.06 10.26
CA ILE A 41 -10.77 -1.24 11.36
C ILE A 41 -10.03 -1.94 12.50
N ASN A 42 -10.09 -1.35 13.70
CA ASN A 42 -9.67 -2.01 14.91
C ASN A 42 -10.80 -2.92 15.41
N THR A 43 -10.52 -4.21 15.50
CA THR A 43 -11.53 -5.24 15.83
C THR A 43 -11.96 -5.22 17.29
N LEU A 44 -11.20 -4.57 18.17
CA LEU A 44 -11.48 -4.53 19.61
C LEU A 44 -12.33 -3.33 20.02
N ASN A 45 -12.04 -2.15 19.50
CA ASN A 45 -12.79 -0.93 19.84
C ASN A 45 -13.77 -0.49 18.73
N GLY A 46 -13.73 -1.15 17.55
CA GLY A 46 -14.59 -0.84 16.41
C GLY A 46 -14.26 0.49 15.72
N LYS A 47 -13.17 1.16 16.11
CA LYS A 47 -12.74 2.40 15.49
C LYS A 47 -12.22 2.14 14.08
N GLN A 48 -12.45 3.10 13.20
CA GLN A 48 -12.12 3.00 11.79
C GLN A 48 -11.23 4.17 11.37
N TYR A 49 -10.14 3.87 10.69
CA TYR A 49 -9.29 4.87 10.04
C TYR A 49 -9.48 4.73 8.54
N VAL A 50 -9.71 5.85 7.86
CA VAL A 50 -10.00 5.86 6.42
C VAL A 50 -8.97 6.74 5.73
N GLN A 51 -8.42 6.27 4.62
CA GLN A 51 -7.46 7.04 3.86
C GLN A 51 -7.59 6.83 2.34
N PRO A 52 -7.71 7.91 1.55
CA PRO A 52 -7.73 7.85 0.10
C PRO A 52 -6.32 7.61 -0.47
N SER A 53 -6.21 6.78 -1.51
CA SER A 53 -4.95 6.60 -2.23
C SER A 53 -5.17 6.23 -3.68
N LEU A 54 -4.23 6.66 -4.52
CA LEU A 54 -4.12 6.20 -5.90
C LEU A 54 -3.56 4.76 -5.96
N HIS A 55 -2.89 4.28 -4.92
CA HIS A 55 -2.33 2.94 -4.88
C HIS A 55 -2.68 2.31 -3.54
N LEU A 56 -3.80 1.59 -3.46
CA LEU A 56 -4.31 1.00 -2.20
C LEU A 56 -3.37 -0.07 -1.66
N GLU A 57 -2.87 -0.98 -2.51
CA GLU A 57 -1.92 -2.02 -2.07
C GLU A 57 -0.62 -1.42 -1.51
N ALA A 58 -0.07 -0.42 -2.19
CA ALA A 58 1.11 0.29 -1.72
C ALA A 58 0.83 1.04 -0.41
N LEU A 59 -0.37 1.61 -0.26
CA LEU A 59 -0.80 2.25 0.97
C LEU A 59 -0.87 1.25 2.14
N VAL A 60 -1.48 0.08 1.96
CA VAL A 60 -1.55 -0.96 3.00
C VAL A 60 -0.16 -1.34 3.48
N ASN A 61 0.77 -1.60 2.56
CA ASN A 61 2.15 -1.96 2.91
C ASN A 61 2.87 -0.82 3.63
N LYS A 62 2.71 0.42 3.15
CA LYS A 62 3.26 1.62 3.81
C LYS A 62 2.70 1.79 5.22
N MET A 63 1.39 1.67 5.41
CA MET A 63 0.75 1.79 6.72
C MET A 63 1.25 0.72 7.67
N LYS A 64 1.22 -0.56 7.27
CA LYS A 64 1.75 -1.67 8.07
C LYS A 64 3.21 -1.43 8.47
N PHE A 65 4.04 -0.99 7.53
CA PHE A 65 5.44 -0.67 7.80
C PHE A 65 5.59 0.47 8.82
N LEU A 66 4.90 1.60 8.62
CA LEU A 66 4.97 2.73 9.54
C LEU A 66 4.44 2.39 10.93
N LEU A 67 3.33 1.66 11.01
CA LEU A 67 2.74 1.19 12.25
C LEU A 67 3.68 0.22 12.99
N ASN A 68 4.29 -0.72 12.28
CA ASN A 68 5.30 -1.61 12.87
C ASN A 68 6.56 -0.87 13.32
N CYS A 69 6.94 0.21 12.63
CA CYS A 69 8.08 1.04 13.00
C CYS A 69 7.76 2.07 14.09
N GLY A 70 6.50 2.20 14.54
CA GLY A 70 6.14 3.22 15.53
C GLY A 70 6.11 4.66 14.98
N MET A 71 6.13 4.84 13.66
CA MET A 71 6.26 6.14 12.98
C MET A 71 4.97 6.59 12.29
N PHE A 72 3.83 5.98 12.61
CA PHE A 72 2.57 6.39 12.03
C PHE A 72 2.12 7.74 12.57
N GLU A 73 1.63 8.62 11.71
CA GLU A 73 1.27 10.01 12.04
C GLU A 73 0.17 10.07 13.13
N HIS A 74 -0.74 9.09 13.13
CA HIS A 74 -1.86 9.04 14.06
C HIS A 74 -1.49 8.35 15.37
N GLN A 75 -1.16 9.14 16.41
CA GLN A 75 -0.68 8.62 17.70
C GLN A 75 -1.66 7.65 18.36
N GLN A 76 -2.97 7.88 18.26
CA GLN A 76 -3.96 6.97 18.86
C GLN A 76 -4.00 5.63 18.13
N LEU A 77 -3.95 5.64 16.80
CA LEU A 77 -3.91 4.39 16.01
C LEU A 77 -2.61 3.65 16.30
N GLN A 78 -1.49 4.37 16.41
CA GLN A 78 -0.19 3.80 16.70
C GLN A 78 -0.15 3.14 18.08
N LYS A 79 -0.75 3.76 19.11
CA LYS A 79 -0.86 3.16 20.44
C LYS A 79 -1.68 1.87 20.40
N ASP A 80 -2.86 1.94 19.81
CA ASP A 80 -3.72 0.76 19.66
C ASP A 80 -3.00 -0.34 18.85
N TRP A 81 -2.25 0.00 17.81
CA TRP A 81 -1.42 -0.95 17.05
C TRP A 81 -0.31 -1.59 17.88
N ASN A 82 0.36 -0.81 18.72
CA ASN A 82 1.41 -1.34 19.60
C ASN A 82 0.86 -2.29 20.67
N GLU A 83 -0.38 -2.07 21.12
CA GLU A 83 -1.04 -2.92 22.12
C GLU A 83 -1.62 -4.20 21.52
N LEU A 84 -2.23 -4.11 20.33
CA LEU A 84 -3.00 -5.21 19.73
C LEU A 84 -2.23 -5.99 18.65
N GLY A 85 -1.19 -5.38 18.08
CA GLY A 85 -0.48 -5.91 16.92
C GLY A 85 -1.33 -5.95 15.66
N SER A 86 -0.78 -6.53 14.59
CA SER A 86 -1.45 -6.62 13.29
C SER A 86 -2.75 -7.41 13.31
N ASP A 87 -2.89 -8.36 14.23
CA ASP A 87 -4.03 -9.27 14.30
C ASP A 87 -5.30 -8.58 14.83
N GLY A 88 -5.13 -7.46 15.55
CA GLY A 88 -6.23 -6.59 16.01
C GLY A 88 -6.80 -5.66 14.94
N PHE A 89 -6.26 -5.69 13.71
CA PHE A 89 -6.63 -4.74 12.66
C PHE A 89 -6.98 -5.42 11.34
N ILE A 90 -8.08 -4.96 10.74
CA ILE A 90 -8.55 -5.40 9.43
C ILE A 90 -8.33 -4.28 8.42
N PHE A 91 -7.59 -4.57 7.36
CA PHE A 91 -7.41 -3.67 6.22
C PHE A 91 -8.36 -4.08 5.11
N GLU A 92 -9.29 -3.20 4.75
CA GLU A 92 -10.34 -3.44 3.77
C GLU A 92 -10.40 -2.30 2.75
N PHE A 93 -10.60 -2.64 1.48
CA PHE A 93 -10.79 -1.65 0.42
C PHE A 93 -12.26 -1.20 0.40
N ALA A 94 -12.55 -0.16 1.18
CA ALA A 94 -13.90 0.41 1.35
C ALA A 94 -14.51 0.86 0.02
N VAL A 95 -13.72 1.53 -0.82
CA VAL A 95 -14.12 1.94 -2.17
C VAL A 95 -12.97 1.66 -3.11
N THR A 96 -13.27 1.07 -4.27
CA THR A 96 -12.30 0.89 -5.35
C THR A 96 -12.74 1.69 -6.57
N VAL A 97 -11.81 2.45 -7.14
CA VAL A 97 -12.00 3.24 -8.36
C VAL A 97 -11.13 2.57 -9.42
N PRO A 98 -11.73 1.91 -10.42
CA PRO A 98 -10.96 1.31 -11.50
C PRO A 98 -10.31 2.39 -12.36
N ASP A 99 -9.10 2.12 -12.85
CA ASP A 99 -8.47 3.00 -13.84
C ASP A 99 -9.28 2.94 -15.14
N GLN A 100 -9.81 4.08 -15.55
CA GLN A 100 -10.57 4.25 -16.79
C GLN A 100 -9.68 4.64 -17.97
N ASN A 101 -8.34 4.67 -17.81
CA ASN A 101 -7.37 5.10 -18.83
C ASN A 101 -7.74 6.44 -19.48
N ASN A 102 -8.33 7.35 -18.71
CA ASN A 102 -8.78 8.63 -19.22
C ASN A 102 -7.98 9.76 -18.56
N GLU A 103 -7.11 10.40 -19.33
CA GLU A 103 -6.23 11.48 -18.87
C GLU A 103 -7.00 12.75 -18.46
N TYR A 104 -8.28 12.88 -18.86
CA TYR A 104 -9.14 13.99 -18.48
C TYR A 104 -9.81 13.80 -17.11
N ILE A 105 -9.71 12.61 -16.51
CA ILE A 105 -10.31 12.33 -15.21
C ILE A 105 -9.34 12.73 -14.11
N ASN A 106 -9.78 13.63 -13.23
CA ASN A 106 -9.04 13.96 -12.02
C ASN A 106 -9.31 12.91 -10.94
N TYR A 107 -8.62 11.77 -11.02
CA TYR A 107 -8.76 10.66 -10.08
C TYR A 107 -8.57 11.09 -8.62
N ARG A 108 -7.72 12.10 -8.35
CA ARG A 108 -7.58 12.67 -7.00
C ARG A 108 -8.89 13.26 -6.47
N GLN A 109 -9.63 13.99 -7.29
CA GLN A 109 -10.92 14.56 -6.89
C GLN A 109 -11.97 13.46 -6.73
N GLU A 110 -11.97 12.46 -7.62
CA GLU A 110 -12.90 11.35 -7.57
C GLU A 110 -12.75 10.51 -6.30
N ILE A 111 -11.51 10.19 -5.94
CA ILE A 111 -11.21 9.44 -4.71
C ILE A 111 -11.55 10.27 -3.46
N LYS A 112 -11.31 11.59 -3.47
CA LYS A 112 -11.74 12.47 -2.36
C LYS A 112 -13.25 12.52 -2.20
N LYS A 113 -14.01 12.54 -3.31
CA LYS A 113 -15.47 12.45 -3.25
C LYS A 113 -15.91 11.10 -2.70
N ALA A 114 -15.29 10.01 -3.16
CA ALA A 114 -15.55 8.67 -2.64
C ALA A 114 -15.30 8.58 -1.13
N GLU A 115 -14.19 9.17 -0.64
CA GLU A 115 -13.89 9.28 0.78
C GLU A 115 -14.99 10.04 1.52
N GLN A 116 -15.39 11.22 1.05
CA GLN A 116 -16.43 12.02 1.71
C GLN A 116 -17.78 11.31 1.78
N VAL A 117 -18.21 10.68 0.69
CA VAL A 117 -19.44 9.88 0.66
C VAL A 117 -19.34 8.74 1.66
N PHE A 118 -18.24 8.00 1.65
CA PHE A 118 -18.02 6.90 2.58
C PHE A 118 -18.01 7.35 4.04
N LEU A 119 -17.37 8.47 4.36
CA LEU A 119 -17.34 9.03 5.71
C LEU A 119 -18.73 9.54 6.15
N SER A 120 -19.55 10.02 5.22
CA SER A 120 -20.92 10.46 5.53
C SER A 120 -21.88 9.30 5.79
N GLU A 121 -21.65 8.15 5.15
CA GLU A 121 -22.43 6.94 5.34
C GLU A 121 -21.94 6.08 6.52
N SER A 122 -20.64 6.16 6.82
CA SER A 122 -20.05 5.39 7.91
C SER A 122 -20.47 5.96 9.27
N ASN A 123 -21.22 5.16 10.03
CA ASN A 123 -21.64 5.49 11.38
C ASN A 123 -20.62 5.05 12.45
N ARG A 124 -19.38 4.73 12.04
CA ARG A 124 -18.32 4.25 12.95
C ARG A 124 -17.53 5.40 13.54
N VAL A 125 -16.98 5.17 14.72
CA VAL A 125 -16.07 6.14 15.37
C VAL A 125 -14.77 6.19 14.58
N LEU A 126 -14.44 7.38 14.08
CA LEU A 126 -13.21 7.61 13.34
C LEU A 126 -12.03 7.87 14.28
N TYR A 127 -10.85 7.47 13.83
CA TYR A 127 -9.58 7.82 14.47
C TYR A 127 -9.24 9.29 14.28
#